data_AF-A0A0S8H6M5-F1
#
_entry.id   AF-A0A0S8H6M5-F1
#
_cell.length_a   1.000
_cell.length_b   1.000
_cell.length_c   1.000
_cell.angle_alpha   90.00
_cell.angle_beta   90.00
_cell.angle_gamma   90.00
#
_symmetry.space_group_name_H-M   'P 1'
#
loop_
_entity.id
_entity.type
_entity.pdbx_description
1 polymer ?
#
loop_
_entity_poly.entity_id
_entity_poly.type
_entity_poly.pdbx_seq_one_letter_code
_entity_poly.pdbx_strand_id
1 'polypeptide(L)' 'MSMFCYQCEQTAKGTGCTVAGVCGKDADTAALQDLLVHAAKGLAMYAHRGRPLGVKDREIDVFTVEALF' A
#
# COMPACT_ATOMS: atom_id res chain seq x y z
N MET A 1 -3.72 3.81 19.33
CA MET A 1 -4.40 3.39 18.08
C MET A 1 -3.65 2.18 17.57
N SER A 2 -4.35 1.09 17.21
CA SER A 2 -3.72 -0.13 16.68
C SER A 2 -3.56 -0.10 15.15
N MET A 3 -4.33 0.75 14.46
CA MET A 3 -4.24 0.98 13.01
C MET A 3 -4.74 2.39 12.64
N PHE A 4 -4.60 2.77 11.37
CA PHE A 4 -5.33 3.91 10.79
C PHE A 4 -5.62 3.65 9.30
N CYS A 5 -6.88 3.47 8.92
CA CYS A 5 -7.28 3.30 7.52
C CYS A 5 -8.57 4.08 7.21
N TYR A 6 -8.56 4.84 6.12
CA TYR A 6 -9.66 5.74 5.72
C TYR A 6 -9.98 5.69 4.22
N GLN A 7 -9.57 4.62 3.52
CA GLN A 7 -9.55 4.59 2.06
C GLN A 7 -10.93 4.34 1.43
N CYS A 8 -11.85 3.72 2.14
CA CYS A 8 -13.19 3.42 1.65
C CYS A 8 -14.24 4.33 2.29
N GLU A 9 -15.37 4.47 1.61
CA GLU A 9 -16.50 5.31 2.03
C GLU A 9 -17.04 4.90 3.42
N GLN A 10 -17.04 3.59 3.71
CA GLN A 10 -17.58 3.01 4.95
C GLN A 10 -16.63 3.13 6.16
N THR A 11 -15.60 3.98 6.11
CA THR A 11 -14.67 4.14 7.24
C THR A 11 -15.39 4.55 8.53
N ALA A 12 -14.89 4.12 9.69
CA ALA A 12 -15.55 4.36 10.96
C ALA A 12 -15.80 5.85 11.22
N LYS A 13 -17.06 6.19 11.52
CA LYS A 13 -17.54 7.57 11.78
C LYS A 13 -17.24 8.55 10.63
N GLY A 14 -17.02 8.08 9.40
CA GLY A 14 -16.64 8.92 8.27
C GLY A 14 -15.26 9.59 8.42
N THR A 15 -14.38 9.07 9.29
CA THR A 15 -13.07 9.67 9.58
C THR A 15 -11.90 8.70 9.44
N GLY A 16 -12.00 7.49 10.01
CA GLY A 16 -10.88 6.56 10.06
C GLY A 16 -11.14 5.35 10.96
N CYS A 17 -10.83 4.16 10.45
CA CYS A 17 -10.79 2.94 11.23
C CYS A 17 -9.51 2.90 12.07
N THR A 18 -9.63 2.85 13.40
CA THR A 18 -8.49 2.99 14.34
C THR A 18 -8.26 1.80 15.27
N VAL A 19 -9.17 0.83 15.25
CA VAL A 19 -9.14 -0.40 16.05
C VAL A 19 -9.25 -1.63 15.15
N ALA A 20 -10.30 -1.67 14.32
CA ALA A 20 -10.52 -2.62 13.25
C ALA A 20 -11.27 -1.91 12.10
N GLY A 21 -11.14 -2.43 10.88
CA GLY A 21 -11.85 -1.95 9.70
C GLY A 21 -13.33 -2.33 9.71
N VAL A 22 -14.20 -1.42 9.29
CA VAL A 22 -15.63 -1.73 9.05
C VAL A 22 -15.79 -2.85 8.01
N CYS A 23 -14.85 -2.93 7.06
CA CYS A 23 -14.78 -4.01 6.06
C CYS A 23 -14.25 -5.36 6.62
N GLY A 24 -13.96 -5.46 7.92
CA GLY A 24 -13.43 -6.67 8.56
C GLY A 24 -11.91 -6.78 8.60
N LYS A 25 -11.17 -5.81 8.05
CA LYS A 25 -9.69 -5.77 8.11
C LYS A 25 -9.20 -5.60 9.55
N ASP A 26 -8.42 -6.54 10.06
CA ASP A 26 -7.78 -6.42 11.37
C ASP A 26 -6.54 -5.49 11.33
N ALA A 27 -6.02 -5.16 12.51
CA ALA A 27 -4.93 -4.21 12.67
C ALA A 27 -3.59 -4.73 12.10
N ASP A 28 -3.33 -6.04 12.20
CA ASP A 28 -2.09 -6.65 11.70
C ASP A 28 -2.08 -6.66 10.16
N THR A 29 -3.20 -7.03 9.55
CA THR A 29 -3.43 -6.95 8.10
C THR A 29 -3.31 -5.50 7.61
N ALA A 30 -3.85 -4.53 8.34
CA ALA A 30 -3.69 -3.12 8.01
C ALA A 30 -2.21 -2.68 8.07
N ALA A 31 -1.48 -3.06 9.11
CA ALA A 31 -0.05 -2.74 9.25
C ALA A 31 0.80 -3.38 8.15
N LEU A 32 0.49 -4.61 7.73
CA LEU A 32 1.18 -5.28 6.62
C LEU A 32 0.89 -4.59 5.27
N GLN A 33 -0.35 -4.13 5.04
CA GLN A 33 -0.67 -3.35 3.84
C GLN A 33 0.05 -1.99 3.84
N ASP A 34 0.14 -1.30 4.99
CA ASP A 34 0.90 -0.06 5.12
C ASP A 34 2.39 -0.29 4.82
N LEU A 35 2.96 -1.38 5.34
CA LEU A 35 4.35 -1.78 5.08
C LEU A 35 4.57 -2.13 3.59
N LEU A 36 3.64 -2.86 2.96
CA LEU A 36 3.69 -3.19 1.54
C LEU A 36 3.71 -1.92 0.68
N VAL A 37 2.83 -0.96 0.95
CA VAL A 37 2.80 0.32 0.24
C VAL A 37 4.08 1.13 0.49
N HIS A 38 4.63 1.09 1.71
CA HIS A 38 5.92 1.72 2.01
C HIS A 38 7.06 1.12 1.19
N ALA A 39 7.16 -0.21 1.14
CA ALA A 39 8.16 -0.92 0.36
C ALA A 39 7.99 -0.70 -1.15
N ALA A 40 6.76 -0.70 -1.66
CA ALA A 40 6.44 -0.42 -3.06
C ALA A 40 6.88 0.99 -3.48
N LYS A 41 6.71 2.00 -2.61
CA LYS A 41 7.28 3.34 -2.84
C LYS A 41 8.81 3.29 -2.95
N GLY A 42 9.47 2.50 -2.10
CA GLY A 42 10.91 2.23 -2.16
C GLY A 42 11.35 1.63 -3.49
N LEU A 43 10.64 0.60 -3.97
CA LEU A 43 10.89 -0.01 -5.26
C LEU A 43 10.69 0.98 -6.42
N ALA A 44 9.59 1.73 -6.40
CA ALA A 44 9.27 2.74 -7.40
C ALA A 44 10.33 3.83 -7.50
N MET A 45 10.96 4.22 -6.37
CA MET A 45 12.07 5.18 -6.36
C MET A 45 13.28 4.72 -7.21
N TYR A 46 13.63 3.43 -7.16
CA TYR A 46 14.73 2.87 -7.94
C TYR A 46 14.32 2.65 -9.39
N ALA A 47 13.14 2.06 -9.64
CA ALA A 47 12.61 1.86 -10.98
C ALA A 47 12.52 3.20 -11.75
N HIS A 48 12.05 4.26 -11.09
CA HIS A 48 11.97 5.60 -11.68
C HIS A 48 13.34 6.15 -12.06
N ARG A 49 14.36 6.01 -11.18
CA ARG A 49 15.73 6.49 -11.45
C ARG A 49 16.48 5.63 -12.48
N GLY A 50 16.17 4.34 -12.56
CA GLY A 50 16.77 3.42 -13.54
C GLY A 50 16.24 3.65 -14.96
N ARG A 51 15.00 4.13 -15.10
CA ARG A 51 14.35 4.25 -16.41
C ARG A 51 15.08 5.17 -17.41
N PRO A 52 15.59 6.36 -17.02
CA PRO A 52 16.43 7.18 -17.89
C PRO A 52 17.75 6.51 -18.30
N LEU A 53 18.23 5.52 -17.53
CA LEU A 53 19.44 4.75 -17.82
C LEU A 53 19.16 3.51 -18.69
N GLY A 54 17.92 3.36 -19.17
CA GLY A 54 17.50 2.20 -19.97
C GLY A 54 17.17 0.94 -19.14
N VAL A 55 17.20 1.02 -17.81
CA VAL A 55 16.80 -0.10 -16.95
C VAL A 55 15.28 -0.21 -16.96
N LYS A 56 14.77 -1.36 -17.42
CA LYS A 56 13.36 -1.73 -17.39
C LYS A 56 13.23 -3.20 -17.06
N ASP A 57 12.43 -3.52 -16.05
CA ASP A 57 12.18 -4.88 -15.60
C ASP A 57 10.67 -5.12 -15.54
N ARG A 58 10.19 -6.08 -16.34
CA ARG A 58 8.75 -6.40 -16.42
C ARG A 58 8.22 -7.02 -15.14
N GLU A 59 9.04 -7.79 -14.42
CA GLU A 59 8.62 -8.41 -13.15
C GLU A 59 8.35 -7.31 -12.12
N ILE A 60 9.21 -6.30 -12.05
CA ILE A 60 9.02 -5.12 -11.19
C ILE A 60 7.78 -4.32 -11.59
N ASP A 61 7.56 -4.11 -12.90
CA ASP A 61 6.38 -3.40 -13.41
C ASP A 61 5.08 -4.12 -13.00
N VAL A 62 5.03 -5.45 -13.14
CA VAL A 62 3.85 -6.27 -12.79
C VAL A 62 3.65 -6.32 -11.28
N PHE A 63 4.71 -6.60 -10.52
CA PHE A 63 4.64 -6.68 -9.07
C PHE A 63 4.15 -5.37 -8.43
N THR A 64 4.52 -4.22 -9.00
CA THR A 64 4.05 -2.92 -8.52
C THR A 64 2.52 -2.80 -8.62
N VAL A 65 1.90 -3.35 -9.68
CA VAL A 65 0.44 -3.35 -9.83
C VAL A 65 -0.20 -4.35 -8.86
N GLU A 66 0.36 -5.56 -8.74
CA GLU A 66 -0.12 -6.59 -7.81
C GLU A 66 -0.06 -6.14 -6.35
N ALA A 67 0.98 -5.39 -5.97
CA ALA A 67 1.13 -4.87 -4.61
C ALA A 67 0.14 -3.74 -4.26
N LEU A 68 -0.39 -3.03 -5.26
CA LEU A 68 -1.30 -1.91 -5.07
C LEU A 68 -2.78 -2.28 -5.24
N PHE A 69 -3.06 -3.46 -5.80
CA PHE A 69 -4.42 -3.94 -6.05
C PHE A 69 -4.99 -4.68 -4.83
#